data_AF-A0A7X3ZAD9-F1
#
_entry.id   AF-A0A7X3ZAD9-F1
#
_cell.length_a   1.000
_cell.length_b   1.000
_cell.length_c   1.000
_cell.angle_alpha   90.00
_cell.angle_beta   90.00
_cell.angle_gamma   90.00
#
_symmetry.space_group_name_H-M   'P 1'
#
loop_
_entity.id
_entity.type
_entity.pdbx_description
1 polymer ?
#
loop_
_entity_poly.entity_id
_entity_poly.type
_entity_poly.pdbx_seq_one_letter_code
_entity_poly.pdbx_strand_id
1 'polypeptide(L)'
;MEMLLRHDVDVVAEATGDPVAGLLHAREAIRQGKHIVMVNVEADVLAGALLAEEARAAGVVYSMAYGDQPALTCEMVEWARACGFNVVAAGKGTKYLPSYHASTPDTVWDHYGLTPAQAAEAGMNPQMFNSFLDGTKSALEMAAVANATALAPPADGLLFPPAGVDDLAHVLRPATEGGQLAGKGMVEVVSSIERDGRPVCRDLRWGVYVVIEAPNPYAAACFRQYGMNTDATGRYSAMYKPFHLIGLELNVSILSAALLGKPTGSTLSFEGDVVATAKRDLSAGETLDGEGGFTVYGKLLPAKKSLALGGLPTGLAHGVKLAASVAAGQPITWSDVEIDAACDAVKIRREMEQRFG
;
A
#
# COMPACT_ATOMS: atom_id res chain seq x y z
N MET A 1 -16.39 -1.15 20.79
CA MET A 1 -15.72 -0.22 21.73
C MET A 1 -15.52 -0.78 23.13
N GLU A 2 -16.43 -1.56 23.70
CA GLU A 2 -16.27 -2.13 25.07
C GLU A 2 -14.94 -2.87 25.32
N MET A 3 -14.43 -3.61 24.33
CA MET A 3 -13.11 -4.27 24.41
C MET A 3 -11.97 -3.29 24.73
N LEU A 4 -12.02 -2.05 24.21
CA LEU A 4 -10.98 -1.04 24.41
C LEU A 4 -10.98 -0.49 25.85
N LEU A 5 -12.03 -0.72 26.64
CA LEU A 5 -12.10 -0.32 28.03
C LEU A 5 -11.55 -1.39 28.98
N ARG A 6 -11.27 -2.61 28.49
CA ARG A 6 -10.83 -3.71 29.33
C ARG A 6 -9.37 -3.54 29.74
N HIS A 7 -9.07 -3.76 31.02
CA HIS A 7 -7.70 -3.67 31.54
C HIS A 7 -6.83 -4.91 31.23
N ASP A 8 -7.43 -6.02 30.79
CA ASP A 8 -6.73 -7.27 30.43
C ASP A 8 -6.40 -7.37 28.94
N VAL A 9 -6.39 -6.24 28.23
CA VAL A 9 -6.04 -6.15 26.80
C VAL A 9 -4.85 -5.21 26.64
N ASP A 10 -3.71 -5.75 26.23
CA ASP A 10 -2.48 -4.99 25.98
C ASP A 10 -2.38 -4.49 24.53
N VAL A 11 -2.79 -5.34 23.58
CA VAL A 11 -2.66 -5.10 22.13
C VAL A 11 -4.01 -5.28 21.45
N VAL A 12 -4.36 -4.34 20.58
CA VAL A 12 -5.57 -4.36 19.75
C VAL A 12 -5.15 -4.62 18.30
N ALA A 13 -5.67 -5.67 17.70
CA ALA A 13 -5.59 -5.87 16.26
C ALA A 13 -6.83 -5.25 15.60
N GLU A 14 -6.65 -4.19 14.82
CA GLU A 14 -7.73 -3.56 14.06
C GLU A 14 -7.84 -4.28 12.71
N ALA A 15 -8.85 -5.15 12.58
CA ALA A 15 -9.02 -6.06 11.44
C ALA A 15 -10.46 -6.03 10.89
N THR A 16 -11.15 -4.90 11.01
CA THR A 16 -12.52 -4.76 10.48
C THR A 16 -12.55 -4.65 8.96
N GLY A 17 -11.48 -4.14 8.35
CA GLY A 17 -11.44 -3.83 6.91
C GLY A 17 -12.25 -2.59 6.52
N ASP A 18 -12.74 -1.82 7.49
CA ASP A 18 -13.45 -0.57 7.26
C ASP A 18 -12.56 0.61 7.69
N PRO A 19 -12.13 1.50 6.78
CA PRO A 19 -11.18 2.56 7.11
C PRO A 19 -11.73 3.56 8.13
N VAL A 20 -13.03 3.87 8.09
CA VAL A 20 -13.67 4.82 9.00
C VAL A 20 -13.69 4.24 10.42
N ALA A 21 -14.12 2.99 10.57
CA ALA A 21 -14.08 2.28 11.84
C ALA A 21 -12.64 2.15 12.35
N GLY A 22 -11.70 1.81 11.46
CA GLY A 22 -10.28 1.66 11.78
C GLY A 22 -9.66 2.91 12.40
N LEU A 23 -9.95 4.10 11.85
CA LEU A 23 -9.52 5.37 12.43
C LEU A 23 -10.06 5.57 13.85
N LEU A 24 -11.35 5.34 14.06
CA LEU A 24 -11.98 5.53 15.37
C LEU A 24 -11.45 4.53 16.40
N HIS A 25 -11.29 3.27 15.99
CA HIS A 25 -10.73 2.20 16.82
C HIS A 25 -9.29 2.50 17.23
N ALA A 26 -8.46 2.96 16.30
CA ALA A 26 -7.06 3.31 16.57
C ALA A 26 -6.96 4.43 17.60
N ARG A 27 -7.66 5.55 17.38
CA ARG A 27 -7.61 6.70 18.30
C ARG A 27 -8.09 6.35 19.69
N GLU A 28 -9.18 5.59 19.79
CA GLU A 28 -9.68 5.15 21.09
C GLU A 28 -8.70 4.19 21.77
N ALA A 29 -8.08 3.25 21.05
CA ALA A 29 -7.06 2.37 21.61
C ALA A 29 -5.84 3.16 22.13
N ILE A 30 -5.37 4.16 21.37
CA ILE A 30 -4.30 5.08 21.78
C ILE A 30 -4.68 5.80 23.07
N ARG A 31 -5.89 6.37 23.12
CA ARG A 31 -6.40 7.10 24.29
C ARG A 31 -6.47 6.23 25.55
N GLN A 32 -6.71 4.93 25.37
CA GLN A 32 -6.78 3.93 26.45
C GLN A 32 -5.41 3.34 26.80
N GLY A 33 -4.32 3.83 26.20
CA GLY A 33 -2.98 3.34 26.47
C GLY A 33 -2.72 1.93 25.96
N LYS A 34 -3.39 1.53 24.86
CA LYS A 34 -3.24 0.19 24.25
C LYS A 34 -2.37 0.25 23.00
N HIS A 35 -1.55 -0.77 22.79
CA HIS A 35 -0.85 -0.94 21.53
C HIS A 35 -1.84 -1.29 20.41
N ILE A 36 -1.52 -0.90 19.18
CA ILE A 36 -2.34 -1.13 18.00
C ILE A 36 -1.51 -1.83 16.94
N VAL A 37 -2.02 -2.96 16.46
CA VAL A 37 -1.59 -3.60 15.22
C VAL A 37 -2.67 -3.31 14.18
N MET A 38 -2.35 -2.43 13.24
CA MET A 38 -3.21 -1.99 12.16
C MET A 38 -3.15 -3.00 11.01
N VAL A 39 -4.13 -3.91 10.94
CA VAL A 39 -4.31 -4.81 9.78
C VAL A 39 -4.99 -4.07 8.63
N ASN A 40 -5.73 -3.02 8.95
CA ASN A 40 -6.44 -2.14 8.02
C ASN A 40 -5.49 -1.07 7.44
N VAL A 41 -4.78 -1.44 6.38
CA VAL A 41 -3.86 -0.53 5.67
C VAL A 41 -4.60 0.68 5.07
N GLU A 42 -5.88 0.54 4.77
CA GLU A 42 -6.74 1.60 4.26
C GLU A 42 -6.83 2.75 5.29
N ALA A 43 -7.05 2.42 6.56
CA ALA A 43 -7.03 3.37 7.68
C ALA A 43 -5.64 3.98 7.90
N ASP A 44 -4.58 3.16 7.80
CA ASP A 44 -3.19 3.63 7.94
C ASP A 44 -2.81 4.65 6.86
N VAL A 45 -3.17 4.40 5.60
CA VAL A 45 -2.92 5.37 4.53
C VAL A 45 -3.80 6.61 4.67
N LEU A 46 -5.04 6.44 5.17
CA LEU A 46 -5.97 7.54 5.29
C LEU A 46 -5.51 8.59 6.30
N ALA A 47 -5.02 8.18 7.48
CA ALA A 47 -4.55 9.13 8.50
C ALA A 47 -3.42 8.61 9.44
N GLY A 48 -2.67 7.60 9.03
CA GLY A 48 -1.67 6.92 9.86
C GLY A 48 -0.54 7.83 10.36
N ALA A 49 -0.19 8.90 9.64
CA ALA A 49 0.80 9.87 10.12
C ALA A 49 0.36 10.55 11.42
N LEU A 50 -0.91 10.94 11.50
CA LEU A 50 -1.51 11.52 12.70
C LEU A 50 -1.64 10.46 13.81
N LEU A 51 -2.15 9.27 13.48
CA LEU A 51 -2.32 8.18 14.46
C LEU A 51 -0.98 7.73 15.06
N ALA A 52 0.06 7.59 14.24
CA ALA A 52 1.39 7.22 14.69
C ALA A 52 2.02 8.30 15.59
N GLU A 53 1.73 9.58 15.33
CA GLU A 53 2.15 10.67 16.21
C GLU A 53 1.39 10.69 17.54
N GLU A 54 0.07 10.51 17.51
CA GLU A 54 -0.76 10.37 18.72
C GLU A 54 -0.29 9.18 19.57
N ALA A 55 -0.01 8.03 18.94
CA ALA A 55 0.51 6.83 19.61
C ALA A 55 1.86 7.08 20.29
N ARG A 56 2.79 7.73 19.58
CA ARG A 56 4.09 8.12 20.15
C ARG A 56 3.93 9.05 21.36
N ALA A 57 3.01 10.02 21.28
CA ALA A 57 2.73 10.94 22.38
C ALA A 57 2.11 10.22 23.61
N ALA A 58 1.28 9.20 23.37
CA ALA A 58 0.69 8.38 24.42
C ALA A 58 1.63 7.28 24.96
N GLY A 59 2.82 7.10 24.37
CA GLY A 59 3.77 6.05 24.77
C GLY A 59 3.35 4.63 24.39
N VAL A 60 2.45 4.49 23.40
CA VAL A 60 2.00 3.18 22.89
C VAL A 60 2.59 2.88 21.52
N VAL A 61 2.57 1.61 21.14
CA VAL A 61 3.05 1.15 19.83
C VAL A 61 1.90 1.19 18.86
N TYR A 62 2.10 1.88 17.74
CA TYR A 62 1.27 1.77 16.54
C TYR A 62 2.09 1.05 15.47
N SER A 63 1.60 -0.09 14.98
CA SER A 63 2.34 -0.97 14.10
C SER A 63 1.48 -1.41 12.92
N MET A 64 2.07 -1.52 11.75
CA MET A 64 1.55 -2.34 10.65
C MET A 64 1.53 -3.82 11.05
N ALA A 65 0.66 -4.59 10.39
CA ALA A 65 0.55 -6.03 10.59
C ALA A 65 1.64 -6.82 9.85
N TYR A 66 2.54 -7.47 10.60
CA TYR A 66 3.54 -8.37 10.05
C TYR A 66 2.88 -9.60 9.45
N GLY A 67 3.36 -10.02 8.28
CA GLY A 67 2.70 -11.00 7.42
C GLY A 67 1.97 -10.37 6.23
N ASP A 68 1.59 -9.09 6.33
CA ASP A 68 1.17 -8.30 5.19
C ASP A 68 2.37 -7.67 4.46
N GLN A 69 2.23 -7.35 3.18
CA GLN A 69 3.36 -6.87 2.38
C GLN A 69 4.00 -5.56 2.89
N PRO A 70 3.26 -4.55 3.41
CA PRO A 70 3.88 -3.32 3.88
C PRO A 70 4.90 -3.54 5.00
N ALA A 71 4.53 -4.30 6.04
CA ALA A 71 5.43 -4.59 7.17
C ALA A 71 6.66 -5.41 6.74
N LEU A 72 6.45 -6.43 5.89
CA LEU A 72 7.56 -7.24 5.35
C LEU A 72 8.50 -6.40 4.48
N THR A 73 7.96 -5.47 3.68
CA THR A 73 8.78 -4.57 2.86
C THR A 73 9.57 -3.59 3.73
N CYS A 74 8.95 -3.06 4.80
CA CYS A 74 9.64 -2.20 5.77
C CYS A 74 10.82 -2.92 6.42
N GLU A 75 10.66 -4.17 6.86
CA GLU A 75 11.76 -4.99 7.40
C GLU A 75 12.93 -5.10 6.41
N MET A 76 12.65 -5.36 5.13
CA MET A 76 13.69 -5.48 4.11
C MET A 76 14.40 -4.16 3.83
N VAL A 77 13.68 -3.03 3.86
CA VAL A 77 14.25 -1.69 3.71
C VAL A 77 15.12 -1.34 4.92
N GLU A 78 14.66 -1.64 6.14
CA GLU A 78 15.42 -1.44 7.38
C GLU A 78 16.69 -2.28 7.39
N TRP A 79 16.61 -3.56 7.01
CA TRP A 79 17.77 -4.43 6.85
C TRP A 79 18.78 -3.84 5.87
N ALA A 80 18.34 -3.43 4.67
CA ALA A 80 19.23 -2.89 3.65
C ALA A 80 19.99 -1.66 4.16
N ARG A 81 19.28 -0.73 4.82
CA ARG A 81 19.86 0.47 5.42
C ARG A 81 20.80 0.15 6.58
N ALA A 82 20.45 -0.80 7.45
CA ALA A 82 21.29 -1.23 8.57
C ALA A 82 22.61 -1.85 8.10
N CYS A 83 22.60 -2.53 6.94
CA CYS A 83 23.82 -3.04 6.30
C CYS A 83 24.62 -1.98 5.53
N GLY A 84 24.13 -0.74 5.41
CA GLY A 84 24.79 0.34 4.70
C GLY A 84 24.58 0.31 3.17
N PHE A 85 23.57 -0.42 2.68
CA PHE A 85 23.21 -0.42 1.27
C PHE A 85 22.30 0.76 0.91
N ASN A 86 22.42 1.25 -0.31
CA ASN A 86 21.50 2.26 -0.84
C ASN A 86 20.23 1.56 -1.35
N VAL A 87 19.06 1.91 -0.81
CA VAL A 87 17.77 1.37 -1.27
C VAL A 87 17.35 2.09 -2.55
N VAL A 88 17.22 1.32 -3.62
CA VAL A 88 16.89 1.84 -4.96
C VAL A 88 15.39 1.74 -5.21
N ALA A 89 14.80 0.60 -4.87
CA ALA A 89 13.37 0.38 -4.96
C ALA A 89 12.93 -0.63 -3.91
N ALA A 90 11.69 -0.55 -3.44
CA ALA A 90 11.11 -1.58 -2.60
C ALA A 90 9.62 -1.71 -2.91
N GLY A 91 9.06 -2.91 -2.67
CA GLY A 91 7.64 -3.13 -2.85
C GLY A 91 7.29 -4.61 -2.96
N LYS A 92 6.25 -4.90 -3.75
CA LYS A 92 5.66 -6.24 -3.88
C LYS A 92 5.48 -6.65 -5.33
N GLY A 93 5.14 -7.93 -5.55
CA GLY A 93 4.53 -8.34 -6.81
C GLY A 93 3.01 -8.44 -6.72
N THR A 94 2.35 -8.42 -7.88
CA THR A 94 0.90 -8.65 -7.98
C THR A 94 0.52 -9.18 -9.37
N LYS A 95 -0.75 -9.56 -9.55
CA LYS A 95 -1.31 -9.86 -10.87
C LYS A 95 -1.85 -8.58 -11.49
N TYR A 96 -1.25 -8.08 -12.57
CA TYR A 96 -1.65 -6.78 -13.13
C TYR A 96 -1.51 -6.64 -14.65
N LEU A 97 -2.51 -6.00 -15.26
CA LEU A 97 -2.47 -5.39 -16.59
C LEU A 97 -3.13 -4.01 -16.51
N PRO A 98 -2.73 -3.03 -17.35
CA PRO A 98 -3.33 -1.69 -17.32
C PRO A 98 -4.86 -1.67 -17.49
N SER A 99 -5.41 -2.63 -18.25
CA SER A 99 -6.86 -2.76 -18.43
C SER A 99 -7.61 -3.10 -17.14
N TYR A 100 -6.94 -3.65 -16.12
CA TYR A 100 -7.59 -4.06 -14.87
C TYR A 100 -8.07 -2.88 -14.02
N HIS A 101 -7.56 -1.66 -14.24
CA HIS A 101 -8.14 -0.47 -13.60
C HIS A 101 -9.66 -0.37 -13.87
N ALA A 102 -10.12 -0.76 -15.06
CA ALA A 102 -11.53 -0.78 -15.43
C ALA A 102 -12.30 -2.03 -14.96
N SER A 103 -11.64 -3.00 -14.33
CA SER A 103 -12.30 -4.21 -13.81
C SER A 103 -13.29 -3.86 -12.71
N THR A 104 -14.38 -4.60 -12.64
CA THR A 104 -15.47 -4.43 -11.67
C THR A 104 -15.76 -5.74 -10.94
N PRO A 105 -16.59 -5.72 -9.88
CA PRO A 105 -17.10 -6.95 -9.25
C PRO A 105 -17.73 -7.96 -10.23
N ASP A 106 -18.23 -7.50 -11.39
CA ASP A 106 -18.83 -8.36 -12.42
C ASP A 106 -17.78 -9.06 -13.29
N THR A 107 -16.61 -8.46 -13.50
CA THR A 107 -15.58 -8.96 -14.44
C THR A 107 -14.42 -9.68 -13.75
N VAL A 108 -14.29 -9.51 -12.43
CA VAL A 108 -13.12 -9.95 -11.66
C VAL A 108 -12.83 -11.45 -11.80
N TRP A 109 -13.84 -12.31 -11.86
CA TRP A 109 -13.65 -13.76 -11.88
C TRP A 109 -13.08 -14.29 -13.20
N ASP A 110 -13.42 -13.65 -14.33
CA ASP A 110 -12.84 -13.97 -15.64
C ASP A 110 -11.32 -13.80 -15.61
N HIS A 111 -10.85 -12.77 -14.92
CA HIS A 111 -9.44 -12.50 -14.73
C HIS A 111 -8.77 -13.49 -13.77
N TYR A 112 -9.50 -14.12 -12.84
CA TYR A 112 -8.95 -15.15 -11.96
C TYR A 112 -9.11 -16.58 -12.49
N GLY A 113 -9.79 -16.77 -13.62
CA GLY A 113 -10.07 -18.09 -14.17
C GLY A 113 -11.08 -18.88 -13.33
N LEU A 114 -11.99 -18.17 -12.66
CA LEU A 114 -13.08 -18.74 -11.86
C LEU A 114 -14.42 -18.37 -12.49
N THR A 115 -15.40 -19.23 -12.33
CA THR A 115 -16.80 -18.86 -12.57
C THR A 115 -17.38 -18.16 -11.33
N PRO A 116 -18.40 -17.28 -11.47
CA PRO A 116 -19.07 -16.68 -10.33
C PRO A 116 -19.62 -17.71 -9.32
N ALA A 117 -20.07 -18.88 -9.80
CA ALA A 117 -20.55 -19.96 -8.95
C ALA A 117 -19.45 -20.57 -8.07
N GLN A 118 -18.26 -20.82 -8.64
CA GLN A 118 -17.10 -21.33 -7.88
C GLN A 118 -16.63 -20.32 -6.82
N ALA A 119 -16.62 -19.03 -7.17
CA ALA A 119 -16.25 -17.97 -6.23
C ALA A 119 -17.24 -17.86 -5.07
N ALA A 120 -18.54 -17.95 -5.36
CA ALA A 120 -19.61 -17.94 -4.35
C ALA A 120 -19.55 -19.14 -3.41
N GLU A 121 -19.31 -20.35 -3.95
CA GLU A 121 -19.14 -21.57 -3.14
C GLU A 121 -17.93 -21.46 -2.18
N ALA A 122 -16.86 -20.78 -2.62
CA ALA A 122 -15.69 -20.50 -1.80
C ALA A 122 -15.84 -19.30 -0.84
N GLY A 123 -17.02 -18.63 -0.82
CA GLY A 123 -17.27 -17.48 0.05
C GLY A 123 -16.46 -16.23 -0.32
N MET A 124 -16.03 -16.09 -1.57
CA MET A 124 -15.20 -14.97 -2.01
C MET A 124 -16.03 -13.70 -2.25
N ASN A 125 -15.55 -12.57 -1.74
CA ASN A 125 -16.17 -11.27 -1.97
C ASN A 125 -15.64 -10.64 -3.29
N PRO A 126 -16.48 -10.40 -4.31
CA PRO A 126 -16.01 -9.91 -5.60
C PRO A 126 -15.43 -8.49 -5.54
N GLN A 127 -15.98 -7.61 -4.70
CA GLN A 127 -15.45 -6.25 -4.53
C GLN A 127 -14.06 -6.26 -3.90
N MET A 128 -13.87 -7.06 -2.85
CA MET A 128 -12.56 -7.25 -2.22
C MET A 128 -11.54 -7.84 -3.20
N PHE A 129 -11.91 -8.88 -3.96
CA PHE A 129 -11.00 -9.45 -4.95
C PHE A 129 -10.68 -8.49 -6.09
N ASN A 130 -11.64 -7.64 -6.47
CA ASN A 130 -11.43 -6.66 -7.53
C ASN A 130 -10.49 -5.55 -7.08
N SER A 131 -10.45 -5.18 -5.80
CA SER A 131 -9.47 -4.19 -5.30
C SER A 131 -8.03 -4.67 -5.33
N PHE A 132 -7.81 -5.99 -5.24
CA PHE A 132 -6.50 -6.59 -5.49
C PHE A 132 -6.10 -6.51 -6.96
N LEU A 133 -7.06 -6.69 -7.86
CA LEU A 133 -6.84 -6.79 -9.29
C LEU A 133 -6.68 -5.42 -9.96
N ASP A 134 -7.51 -4.45 -9.59
CA ASP A 134 -7.57 -3.12 -10.20
C ASP A 134 -6.43 -2.18 -9.77
N GLY A 135 -5.53 -2.67 -8.90
CA GLY A 135 -4.37 -1.95 -8.41
C GLY A 135 -4.63 -1.09 -7.16
N THR A 136 -5.86 -0.97 -6.66
CA THR A 136 -6.19 -0.16 -5.49
C THR A 136 -5.42 -0.62 -4.25
N LYS A 137 -5.45 -1.94 -3.97
CA LYS A 137 -4.71 -2.49 -2.83
C LYS A 137 -3.20 -2.27 -2.98
N SER A 138 -2.68 -2.43 -4.19
CA SER A 138 -1.26 -2.16 -4.49
C SER A 138 -0.88 -0.70 -4.24
N ALA A 139 -1.76 0.25 -4.59
CA ALA A 139 -1.54 1.67 -4.31
C ALA A 139 -1.54 1.96 -2.80
N LEU A 140 -2.46 1.37 -2.05
CA LEU A 140 -2.55 1.51 -0.59
C LEU A 140 -1.31 0.94 0.11
N GLU A 141 -0.93 -0.29 -0.22
CA GLU A 141 0.24 -0.92 0.39
C GLU A 141 1.54 -0.15 0.07
N MET A 142 1.69 0.36 -1.15
CA MET A 142 2.87 1.17 -1.49
C MET A 142 2.83 2.58 -0.88
N ALA A 143 1.65 3.17 -0.65
CA ALA A 143 1.54 4.39 0.16
C ALA A 143 2.00 4.13 1.60
N ALA A 144 1.55 3.03 2.21
CA ALA A 144 1.98 2.63 3.55
C ALA A 144 3.51 2.43 3.61
N VAL A 145 4.09 1.70 2.65
CA VAL A 145 5.56 1.54 2.56
C VAL A 145 6.26 2.89 2.40
N ALA A 146 5.80 3.76 1.50
CA ALA A 146 6.38 5.09 1.30
C ALA A 146 6.37 5.90 2.60
N ASN A 147 5.21 5.94 3.28
CA ASN A 147 4.98 6.67 4.52
C ASN A 147 5.79 6.13 5.71
N ALA A 148 6.11 4.83 5.73
CA ALA A 148 6.94 4.21 6.75
C ALA A 148 8.45 4.28 6.46
N THR A 149 8.84 4.44 5.20
CA THR A 149 10.26 4.30 4.79
C THR A 149 10.87 5.55 4.19
N ALA A 150 10.09 6.61 3.95
CA ALA A 150 10.50 7.80 3.20
C ALA A 150 10.97 7.50 1.77
N LEU A 151 10.53 6.38 1.18
CA LEU A 151 10.70 6.10 -0.25
C LEU A 151 9.66 6.90 -1.03
N ALA A 152 10.07 7.44 -2.19
CA ALA A 152 9.22 8.30 -2.99
C ALA A 152 8.15 7.52 -3.77
N PRO A 153 6.88 7.95 -3.74
CA PRO A 153 5.87 7.49 -4.68
C PRO A 153 6.18 7.95 -6.11
N PRO A 154 5.85 7.15 -7.14
CA PRO A 154 5.90 7.61 -8.52
C PRO A 154 5.01 8.83 -8.78
N ALA A 155 5.47 9.77 -9.61
CA ALA A 155 4.80 11.04 -9.82
C ALA A 155 3.38 10.91 -10.41
N ASP A 156 3.08 9.83 -11.13
CA ASP A 156 1.77 9.60 -11.74
C ASP A 156 1.24 8.17 -11.56
N GLY A 157 1.47 7.59 -10.38
CA GLY A 157 1.03 6.23 -10.06
C GLY A 157 2.04 5.16 -10.42
N LEU A 158 1.81 3.98 -9.84
CA LEU A 158 2.64 2.79 -10.01
C LEU A 158 2.70 2.36 -11.48
N LEU A 159 3.88 1.95 -11.94
CA LEU A 159 4.07 1.52 -13.33
C LEU A 159 3.72 0.05 -13.54
N PHE A 160 3.80 -0.76 -12.49
CA PHE A 160 3.61 -2.21 -12.57
C PHE A 160 4.49 -2.90 -13.63
N PRO A 161 5.81 -2.64 -13.71
CA PRO A 161 6.67 -3.30 -14.69
C PRO A 161 6.62 -4.82 -14.52
N PRO A 162 6.45 -5.60 -15.60
CA PRO A 162 6.61 -7.05 -15.52
C PRO A 162 8.06 -7.39 -15.15
N ALA A 163 8.25 -8.16 -14.08
CA ALA A 163 9.58 -8.57 -13.64
C ALA A 163 9.52 -9.84 -12.77
N GLY A 164 10.35 -10.82 -13.13
CA GLY A 164 10.61 -11.98 -12.29
C GLY A 164 11.68 -11.65 -11.24
N VAL A 165 11.81 -12.50 -10.23
CA VAL A 165 12.80 -12.31 -9.14
C VAL A 165 14.25 -12.21 -9.64
N ASP A 166 14.53 -12.78 -10.81
CA ASP A 166 15.86 -12.75 -11.43
C ASP A 166 16.13 -11.43 -12.19
N ASP A 167 15.11 -10.64 -12.48
CA ASP A 167 15.22 -9.40 -13.27
C ASP A 167 15.03 -8.12 -12.44
N LEU A 168 14.63 -8.24 -11.15
CA LEU A 168 14.31 -7.11 -10.28
C LEU A 168 15.40 -6.03 -10.27
N ALA A 169 16.65 -6.41 -10.10
CA ALA A 169 17.78 -5.47 -10.03
C ALA A 169 18.04 -4.71 -11.34
N HIS A 170 17.67 -5.31 -12.48
CA HIS A 170 17.81 -4.69 -13.79
C HIS A 170 16.62 -3.78 -14.12
N VAL A 171 15.40 -4.25 -13.84
CA VAL A 171 14.16 -3.54 -14.17
C VAL A 171 13.93 -2.34 -13.25
N LEU A 172 14.16 -2.51 -11.95
CA LEU A 172 13.79 -1.53 -10.92
C LEU A 172 14.94 -0.61 -10.52
N ARG A 173 15.60 -0.04 -11.52
CA ARG A 173 16.60 1.03 -11.39
C ARG A 173 16.21 2.19 -12.31
N PRO A 174 16.91 3.34 -12.22
CA PRO A 174 16.58 4.49 -13.05
C PRO A 174 16.58 4.17 -14.56
N ALA A 175 15.66 4.75 -15.30
CA ALA A 175 15.60 4.64 -16.76
C ALA A 175 16.89 5.18 -17.43
N THR A 176 17.53 6.18 -16.82
CA THR A 176 18.84 6.69 -17.24
C THR A 176 19.98 5.66 -17.10
N GLU A 177 19.76 4.59 -16.32
CA GLU A 177 20.68 3.46 -16.16
C GLU A 177 20.15 2.19 -16.85
N GLY A 178 19.10 2.30 -17.66
CA GLY A 178 18.50 1.21 -18.43
C GLY A 178 17.48 0.37 -17.67
N GLY A 179 16.97 0.84 -16.53
CA GLY A 179 15.78 0.28 -15.88
C GLY A 179 14.48 0.98 -16.33
N GLN A 180 13.46 0.96 -15.47
CA GLN A 180 12.15 1.55 -15.76
C GLN A 180 11.71 2.65 -14.77
N LEU A 181 12.46 2.87 -13.68
CA LEU A 181 12.07 3.85 -12.67
C LEU A 181 12.46 5.28 -13.05
N ALA A 182 11.72 6.26 -12.54
CA ALA A 182 12.06 7.67 -12.71
C ALA A 182 13.35 8.06 -11.95
N GLY A 183 13.65 7.35 -10.86
CA GLY A 183 14.80 7.60 -10.00
C GLY A 183 15.08 6.44 -9.04
N LYS A 184 15.99 6.67 -8.09
CA LYS A 184 16.29 5.76 -6.98
C LYS A 184 15.49 6.17 -5.74
N GLY A 185 15.36 5.26 -4.79
CA GLY A 185 14.64 5.49 -3.53
C GLY A 185 13.14 5.60 -3.73
N MET A 186 12.54 4.69 -4.50
CA MET A 186 11.12 4.73 -4.84
C MET A 186 10.36 3.46 -4.39
N VAL A 187 9.06 3.59 -4.16
CA VAL A 187 8.17 2.43 -4.09
C VAL A 187 7.70 2.05 -5.50
N GLU A 188 7.54 0.76 -5.76
CA GLU A 188 6.99 0.24 -7.03
C GLU A 188 6.37 -1.15 -6.81
N VAL A 189 5.50 -1.59 -7.72
CA VAL A 189 4.95 -2.95 -7.74
C VAL A 189 5.37 -3.65 -9.02
N VAL A 190 5.71 -4.93 -8.98
CA VAL A 190 6.01 -5.71 -10.20
C VAL A 190 4.81 -6.56 -10.62
N SER A 191 4.55 -6.63 -11.93
CA SER A 191 3.50 -7.50 -12.45
C SER A 191 4.01 -8.92 -12.64
N SER A 192 3.16 -9.89 -12.30
CA SER A 192 3.32 -11.32 -12.63
C SER A 192 2.83 -11.68 -14.04
N ILE A 193 2.34 -10.71 -14.81
CA ILE A 193 1.91 -10.87 -16.19
C ILE A 193 2.66 -9.88 -17.08
N GLU A 194 3.17 -10.39 -18.19
CA GLU A 194 3.66 -9.59 -19.30
C GLU A 194 2.53 -8.77 -19.93
N ARG A 195 2.87 -7.67 -20.61
CA ARG A 195 1.85 -6.81 -21.23
C ARG A 195 1.03 -7.51 -22.32
N ASP A 196 1.56 -8.59 -22.89
CA ASP A 196 0.88 -9.45 -23.88
C ASP A 196 0.04 -10.59 -23.25
N GLY A 197 -0.03 -10.65 -21.92
CA GLY A 197 -0.83 -11.64 -21.18
C GLY A 197 -0.09 -12.92 -20.79
N ARG A 198 1.16 -13.12 -21.24
CA ARG A 198 1.97 -14.28 -20.81
C ARG A 198 2.35 -14.16 -19.33
N PRO A 199 2.51 -15.28 -18.60
CA PRO A 199 3.05 -15.24 -17.24
C PRO A 199 4.52 -14.82 -17.27
N VAL A 200 4.91 -14.00 -16.29
CA VAL A 200 6.32 -13.67 -16.04
C VAL A 200 7.00 -14.89 -15.41
N CYS A 201 8.20 -15.24 -15.88
CA CYS A 201 8.95 -16.36 -15.31
C CYS A 201 9.39 -16.03 -13.88
N ARG A 202 9.17 -16.96 -12.92
CA ARG A 202 9.52 -16.79 -11.50
C ARG A 202 9.01 -15.45 -10.96
N ASP A 203 7.73 -15.18 -11.19
CA ASP A 203 7.07 -13.97 -10.72
C ASP A 203 7.03 -13.88 -9.19
N LEU A 204 6.75 -12.66 -8.71
CA LEU A 204 6.70 -12.34 -7.28
C LEU A 204 5.28 -12.01 -6.80
N ARG A 205 4.23 -12.53 -7.44
CA ARG A 205 2.82 -12.16 -7.14
C ARG A 205 2.46 -12.20 -5.66
N TRP A 206 3.08 -13.09 -4.89
CA TRP A 206 2.80 -13.32 -3.48
C TRP A 206 3.86 -12.76 -2.54
N GLY A 207 4.88 -12.08 -3.06
CA GLY A 207 6.07 -11.73 -2.30
C GLY A 207 6.37 -10.24 -2.25
N VAL A 208 7.47 -9.94 -1.60
CA VAL A 208 8.03 -8.58 -1.44
C VAL A 208 9.50 -8.57 -1.84
N TYR A 209 10.01 -7.38 -2.16
CA TYR A 209 11.41 -7.20 -2.55
C TYR A 209 11.99 -5.89 -2.02
N VAL A 210 13.33 -5.85 -1.98
CA VAL A 210 14.13 -4.63 -1.95
C VAL A 210 15.25 -4.73 -2.97
N VAL A 211 15.37 -3.72 -3.83
CA VAL A 211 16.50 -3.53 -4.75
C VAL A 211 17.50 -2.60 -4.09
N ILE A 212 18.74 -3.04 -4.06
CA ILE A 212 19.86 -2.34 -3.43
C ILE A 212 20.94 -2.00 -4.44
N GLU A 213 21.59 -0.86 -4.24
CA GLU A 213 22.81 -0.47 -4.92
C GLU A 213 23.99 -0.59 -3.96
N ALA A 214 25.08 -1.19 -4.45
CA ALA A 214 26.33 -1.28 -3.72
C ALA A 214 26.87 0.13 -3.39
N PRO A 215 27.24 0.42 -2.14
CA PRO A 215 27.73 1.76 -1.75
C PRO A 215 29.11 2.09 -2.32
N ASN A 216 29.87 1.10 -2.80
CA ASN A 216 31.20 1.26 -3.36
C ASN A 216 31.59 0.06 -4.25
N PRO A 217 32.69 0.16 -5.04
CA PRO A 217 33.13 -0.93 -5.91
C PRO A 217 33.48 -2.24 -5.19
N TYR A 218 33.94 -2.17 -3.93
CA TYR A 218 34.23 -3.36 -3.14
C TYR A 218 32.95 -4.14 -2.82
N ALA A 219 31.90 -3.46 -2.35
CA ALA A 219 30.60 -4.08 -2.11
C ALA A 219 29.97 -4.66 -3.39
N ALA A 220 30.11 -3.98 -4.53
CA ALA A 220 29.66 -4.50 -5.83
C ALA A 220 30.41 -5.78 -6.23
N ALA A 221 31.72 -5.84 -5.96
CA ALA A 221 32.50 -7.07 -6.15
C ALA A 221 32.03 -8.19 -5.21
N CYS A 222 31.72 -7.88 -3.95
CA CYS A 222 31.19 -8.85 -2.98
C CYS A 222 29.85 -9.44 -3.44
N PHE A 223 28.93 -8.65 -4.01
CA PHE A 223 27.67 -9.18 -4.56
C PHE A 223 27.94 -10.33 -5.53
N ARG A 224 28.87 -10.15 -6.48
CA ARG A 224 29.26 -11.19 -7.44
C ARG A 224 29.97 -12.37 -6.78
N GLN A 225 30.91 -12.10 -5.88
CA GLN A 225 31.71 -13.13 -5.20
C GLN A 225 30.86 -14.05 -4.32
N TYR A 226 29.77 -13.53 -3.74
CA TYR A 226 28.83 -14.30 -2.93
C TYR A 226 27.71 -14.94 -3.75
N GLY A 227 27.72 -14.79 -5.09
CA GLY A 227 26.72 -15.38 -5.96
C GLY A 227 25.35 -14.71 -5.86
N MET A 228 25.28 -13.45 -5.41
CA MET A 228 24.04 -12.69 -5.46
C MET A 228 23.63 -12.46 -6.91
N ASN A 229 22.34 -12.53 -7.20
CA ASN A 229 21.83 -12.12 -8.50
C ASN A 229 22.04 -10.61 -8.66
N THR A 230 22.57 -10.17 -9.80
CA THR A 230 22.88 -8.76 -10.06
C THR A 230 22.45 -8.34 -11.45
N ASP A 231 22.31 -7.03 -11.64
CA ASP A 231 22.22 -6.47 -12.98
C ASP A 231 23.52 -6.68 -13.79
N ALA A 232 23.50 -6.38 -15.09
CA ALA A 232 24.68 -6.52 -15.95
C ALA A 232 25.92 -5.75 -15.46
N THR A 233 25.75 -4.65 -14.73
CA THR A 233 26.87 -3.87 -14.18
C THR A 233 27.43 -4.46 -12.89
N GLY A 234 26.71 -5.36 -12.22
CA GLY A 234 27.06 -5.89 -10.89
C GLY A 234 26.87 -4.89 -9.74
N ARG A 235 26.32 -3.70 -10.01
CA ARG A 235 26.14 -2.64 -8.99
C ARG A 235 24.83 -2.78 -8.24
N TYR A 236 23.82 -3.34 -8.89
CA TYR A 236 22.50 -3.53 -8.32
C TYR A 236 22.25 -5.01 -8.02
N SER A 237 21.60 -5.27 -6.90
CA SER A 237 21.12 -6.59 -6.52
C SER A 237 19.73 -6.47 -5.89
N ALA A 238 19.06 -7.59 -5.65
CA ALA A 238 17.76 -7.62 -5.01
C ALA A 238 17.69 -8.75 -3.98
N MET A 239 17.06 -8.47 -2.85
CA MET A 239 16.56 -9.49 -1.94
C MET A 239 15.04 -9.58 -2.11
N TYR A 240 14.49 -10.77 -1.94
CA TYR A 240 13.05 -10.98 -2.00
C TYR A 240 12.59 -12.05 -1.00
N LYS A 241 11.36 -11.90 -0.51
CA LYS A 241 10.63 -12.95 0.20
C LYS A 241 9.51 -13.44 -0.74
N PRO A 242 9.50 -14.71 -1.17
CA PRO A 242 8.61 -15.17 -2.24
C PRO A 242 7.13 -15.23 -1.83
N PHE A 243 6.86 -15.29 -0.52
CA PHE A 243 5.51 -15.40 0.04
C PHE A 243 5.35 -14.50 1.26
N HIS A 244 4.15 -13.99 1.43
CA HIS A 244 3.65 -13.37 2.66
C HIS A 244 2.50 -14.26 3.17
N LEU A 245 2.39 -14.45 4.49
CA LEU A 245 1.40 -15.38 5.07
C LEU A 245 0.26 -14.66 5.81
N ILE A 246 0.11 -13.34 5.61
CA ILE A 246 -1.01 -12.53 6.07
C ILE A 246 -1.21 -12.72 7.60
N GLY A 247 -2.40 -13.11 8.04
CA GLY A 247 -2.74 -13.26 9.45
C GLY A 247 -1.98 -14.40 10.16
N LEU A 248 -1.34 -15.32 9.43
CA LEU A 248 -0.58 -16.41 10.03
C LEU A 248 0.72 -15.93 10.70
N GLU A 249 1.21 -14.74 10.30
CA GLU A 249 2.42 -14.12 10.85
C GLU A 249 2.12 -12.96 11.82
N LEU A 250 0.84 -12.63 12.04
CA LEU A 250 0.40 -11.46 12.82
C LEU A 250 0.95 -11.43 14.26
N ASN A 251 1.16 -12.61 14.86
CA ASN A 251 1.71 -12.74 16.20
C ASN A 251 3.09 -12.07 16.35
N VAL A 252 3.86 -11.91 15.27
CA VAL A 252 5.14 -11.20 15.30
C VAL A 252 4.94 -9.73 15.73
N SER A 253 3.97 -9.02 15.15
CA SER A 253 3.65 -7.64 15.55
C SER A 253 3.08 -7.55 16.96
N ILE A 254 2.20 -8.49 17.33
CA ILE A 254 1.60 -8.52 18.67
C ILE A 254 2.69 -8.68 19.73
N LEU A 255 3.57 -9.66 19.57
CA LEU A 255 4.67 -9.92 20.51
C LEU A 255 5.70 -8.79 20.51
N SER A 256 6.03 -8.22 19.34
CA SER A 256 6.96 -7.09 19.25
C SER A 256 6.41 -5.85 19.97
N ALA A 257 5.12 -5.56 19.81
CA ALA A 257 4.48 -4.47 20.51
C ALA A 257 4.45 -4.70 22.03
N ALA A 258 3.94 -5.86 22.48
CA ALA A 258 3.74 -6.15 23.89
C ALA A 258 5.05 -6.36 24.68
N LEU A 259 6.03 -7.04 24.08
CA LEU A 259 7.24 -7.47 24.78
C LEU A 259 8.45 -6.57 24.52
N LEU A 260 8.54 -5.97 23.33
CA LEU A 260 9.70 -5.17 22.91
C LEU A 260 9.39 -3.67 22.85
N GLY A 261 8.12 -3.27 22.90
CA GLY A 261 7.71 -1.88 22.72
C GLY A 261 8.07 -1.35 21.33
N LYS A 262 8.10 -2.20 20.30
CA LYS A 262 8.53 -1.84 18.94
C LYS A 262 7.51 -2.25 17.87
N PRO A 263 7.22 -1.37 16.89
CA PRO A 263 6.44 -1.76 15.73
C PRO A 263 7.27 -2.63 14.79
N THR A 264 6.60 -3.44 13.97
CA THR A 264 7.21 -4.19 12.85
C THR A 264 7.19 -3.41 11.53
N GLY A 265 6.88 -2.12 11.62
CA GLY A 265 6.62 -1.19 10.54
C GLY A 265 5.62 -0.16 11.05
N SER A 266 5.86 1.14 10.84
CA SER A 266 4.95 2.20 11.27
C SER A 266 5.10 3.38 10.34
N THR A 267 3.98 4.04 10.02
CA THR A 267 4.00 5.32 9.33
C THR A 267 4.84 6.34 10.12
N LEU A 268 5.72 7.05 9.41
CA LEU A 268 6.63 8.07 9.95
C LEU A 268 6.34 9.46 9.39
N SER A 269 5.94 9.54 8.11
CA SER A 269 5.60 10.78 7.42
C SER A 269 4.47 10.55 6.40
N PHE A 270 3.98 11.62 5.79
CA PHE A 270 2.97 11.59 4.73
C PHE A 270 3.63 11.85 3.38
N GLU A 271 4.29 10.84 2.80
CA GLU A 271 4.96 10.91 1.51
C GLU A 271 4.03 10.55 0.35
N GLY A 272 3.14 9.57 0.56
CA GLY A 272 2.25 9.00 -0.44
C GLY A 272 0.81 8.98 0.03
N ASP A 273 -0.08 9.23 -0.92
CA ASP A 273 -1.52 9.28 -0.72
C ASP A 273 -2.22 8.54 -1.87
N VAL A 274 -3.41 7.99 -1.60
CA VAL A 274 -4.15 7.22 -2.61
C VAL A 274 -5.45 7.92 -2.94
N VAL A 275 -5.50 8.48 -4.14
CA VAL A 275 -6.62 9.28 -4.63
C VAL A 275 -7.57 8.42 -5.42
N ALA A 276 -8.87 8.52 -5.13
CA ALA A 276 -9.91 7.89 -5.92
C ALA A 276 -9.86 8.40 -7.36
N THR A 277 -9.84 7.50 -8.35
CA THR A 277 -9.75 7.81 -9.77
C THR A 277 -10.87 7.09 -10.52
N ALA A 278 -11.60 7.81 -11.37
CA ALA A 278 -12.77 7.26 -12.06
C ALA A 278 -12.40 6.10 -12.99
N LYS A 279 -13.10 4.97 -12.89
CA LYS A 279 -12.94 3.80 -13.79
C LYS A 279 -13.60 4.00 -15.15
N ARG A 280 -14.65 4.82 -15.17
CA ARG A 280 -15.49 5.15 -16.34
C ARG A 280 -15.95 6.60 -16.24
N ASP A 281 -16.67 7.08 -17.25
CA ASP A 281 -17.38 8.35 -17.12
C ASP A 281 -18.46 8.21 -16.03
N LEU A 282 -18.46 9.17 -15.10
CA LEU A 282 -19.40 9.27 -13.99
C LEU A 282 -20.20 10.56 -14.15
N SER A 283 -21.51 10.47 -13.97
CA SER A 283 -22.43 11.59 -14.03
C SER A 283 -22.60 12.24 -12.66
N ALA A 284 -22.84 13.55 -12.64
CA ALA A 284 -23.29 14.23 -11.43
C ALA A 284 -24.51 13.53 -10.81
N GLY A 285 -24.49 13.35 -9.49
CA GLY A 285 -25.53 12.66 -8.73
C GLY A 285 -25.32 11.16 -8.57
N GLU A 286 -24.39 10.52 -9.27
CA GLU A 286 -24.01 9.12 -9.02
C GLU A 286 -23.33 8.97 -7.64
N THR A 287 -23.47 7.81 -7.02
CA THR A 287 -22.80 7.46 -5.76
C THR A 287 -21.57 6.62 -6.04
N LEU A 288 -20.43 7.06 -5.53
CA LEU A 288 -19.19 6.30 -5.52
C LEU A 288 -19.31 5.08 -4.59
N ASP A 289 -18.83 3.94 -5.07
CA ASP A 289 -18.87 2.65 -4.35
C ASP A 289 -17.53 2.28 -3.69
N GLY A 290 -16.52 3.13 -3.84
CA GLY A 290 -15.23 3.01 -3.17
C GLY A 290 -14.33 1.93 -3.78
N GLU A 291 -13.40 1.45 -2.95
CA GLU A 291 -12.38 0.47 -3.33
C GLU A 291 -12.98 -0.81 -3.95
N GLY A 292 -12.38 -1.27 -5.06
CA GLY A 292 -12.77 -2.50 -5.75
C GLY A 292 -14.15 -2.46 -6.41
N GLY A 293 -14.82 -1.30 -6.40
CA GLY A 293 -16.15 -1.13 -6.97
C GLY A 293 -16.16 -0.94 -8.49
N PHE A 294 -17.26 -0.37 -8.97
CA PHE A 294 -17.54 -0.03 -10.36
C PHE A 294 -17.14 1.41 -10.72
N THR A 295 -17.06 2.30 -9.72
CA THR A 295 -16.92 3.73 -9.99
C THR A 295 -15.47 4.21 -9.97
N VAL A 296 -14.68 3.75 -9.00
CA VAL A 296 -13.32 4.28 -8.76
C VAL A 296 -12.32 3.18 -8.45
N TYR A 297 -11.05 3.43 -8.77
CA TYR A 297 -9.89 2.70 -8.25
C TYR A 297 -8.95 3.68 -7.54
N GLY A 298 -8.06 3.17 -6.67
CA GLY A 298 -7.07 3.99 -5.98
C GLY A 298 -5.80 4.21 -6.82
N LYS A 299 -5.42 5.47 -7.02
CA LYS A 299 -4.15 5.86 -7.67
C LYS A 299 -3.19 6.45 -6.63
N LEU A 300 -2.04 5.80 -6.44
CA LEU A 300 -0.95 6.32 -5.61
C LEU A 300 -0.39 7.61 -6.23
N LEU A 301 -0.29 8.67 -5.44
CA LEU A 301 0.38 9.92 -5.81
C LEU A 301 1.30 10.37 -4.68
N PRO A 302 2.34 11.17 -4.98
CA PRO A 302 3.05 11.91 -3.94
C PRO A 302 2.05 12.78 -3.16
N ALA A 303 2.13 12.78 -1.84
CA ALA A 303 1.20 13.49 -0.96
C ALA A 303 1.05 14.97 -1.35
N LYS A 304 2.16 15.66 -1.64
CA LYS A 304 2.15 17.06 -2.12
C LYS A 304 1.32 17.25 -3.40
N LYS A 305 1.37 16.31 -4.34
CA LYS A 305 0.58 16.35 -5.57
C LYS A 305 -0.90 16.08 -5.27
N SER A 306 -1.18 15.10 -4.39
CA SER A 306 -2.55 14.81 -3.94
C SER A 306 -3.22 16.03 -3.29
N LEU A 307 -2.51 16.70 -2.37
CA LEU A 307 -2.99 17.89 -1.67
C LEU A 307 -3.18 19.08 -2.61
N ALA A 308 -2.23 19.34 -3.52
CA ALA A 308 -2.33 20.43 -4.49
C ALA A 308 -3.51 20.23 -5.46
N LEU A 309 -3.84 18.98 -5.79
CA LEU A 309 -5.00 18.61 -6.60
C LEU A 309 -6.31 18.74 -5.80
N GLY A 310 -6.25 18.66 -4.47
CA GLY A 310 -7.44 18.46 -3.64
C GLY A 310 -8.06 17.08 -3.85
N GLY A 311 -7.24 16.05 -4.05
CA GLY A 311 -7.69 14.68 -4.32
C GLY A 311 -8.52 14.10 -3.18
N LEU A 312 -9.62 13.41 -3.51
CA LEU A 312 -10.43 12.65 -2.56
C LEU A 312 -9.71 11.33 -2.21
N PRO A 313 -9.39 11.07 -0.92
CA PRO A 313 -8.76 9.82 -0.52
C PRO A 313 -9.68 8.63 -0.78
N THR A 314 -9.15 7.55 -1.35
CA THR A 314 -9.96 6.36 -1.70
C THR A 314 -10.67 5.74 -0.49
N GLY A 315 -10.08 5.83 0.71
CA GLY A 315 -10.68 5.35 1.96
C GLY A 315 -11.93 6.13 2.41
N LEU A 316 -12.24 7.26 1.78
CA LEU A 316 -13.45 8.06 2.01
C LEU A 316 -14.39 8.08 0.81
N ALA A 317 -14.09 7.33 -0.26
CA ALA A 317 -14.88 7.35 -1.49
C ALA A 317 -16.13 6.45 -1.43
N HIS A 318 -16.29 5.61 -0.40
CA HIS A 318 -17.45 4.72 -0.32
C HIS A 318 -18.72 5.46 0.13
N GLY A 319 -19.81 5.31 -0.64
CA GLY A 319 -21.12 5.87 -0.29
C GLY A 319 -21.22 7.39 -0.48
N VAL A 320 -20.25 8.00 -1.17
CA VAL A 320 -20.20 9.45 -1.37
C VAL A 320 -20.79 9.82 -2.72
N LYS A 321 -21.65 10.83 -2.75
CA LYS A 321 -22.34 11.26 -3.97
C LYS A 321 -21.53 12.31 -4.73
N LEU A 322 -21.52 12.22 -6.06
CA LEU A 322 -20.88 13.21 -6.93
C LEU A 322 -21.73 14.48 -7.06
N ALA A 323 -21.10 15.63 -6.87
CA ALA A 323 -21.64 16.95 -7.16
C ALA A 323 -21.48 17.34 -8.64
N ALA A 324 -20.47 16.78 -9.32
CA ALA A 324 -20.16 17.06 -10.73
C ALA A 324 -19.85 15.77 -11.50
N SER A 325 -20.02 15.80 -12.83
CA SER A 325 -19.61 14.70 -13.70
C SER A 325 -18.08 14.63 -13.79
N VAL A 326 -17.52 13.43 -13.80
CA VAL A 326 -16.08 13.18 -13.88
C VAL A 326 -15.79 12.19 -15.00
N ALA A 327 -14.79 12.48 -15.84
CA ALA A 327 -14.44 11.61 -16.97
C ALA A 327 -13.60 10.40 -16.52
N ALA A 328 -13.65 9.31 -17.28
CA ALA A 328 -12.83 8.13 -17.05
C ALA A 328 -11.33 8.48 -16.91
N GLY A 329 -10.66 7.93 -15.90
CA GLY A 329 -9.25 8.16 -15.60
C GLY A 329 -8.94 9.50 -14.91
N GLN A 330 -9.94 10.38 -14.69
CA GLN A 330 -9.72 11.58 -13.90
C GLN A 330 -9.73 11.27 -12.40
N PRO A 331 -8.79 11.85 -11.63
CA PRO A 331 -8.86 11.85 -10.18
C PRO A 331 -10.13 12.56 -9.69
N ILE A 332 -10.78 11.99 -8.69
CA ILE A 332 -11.88 12.61 -7.95
C ILE A 332 -11.29 13.58 -6.95
N THR A 333 -11.82 14.78 -6.87
CA THR A 333 -11.42 15.81 -5.89
C THR A 333 -12.48 16.01 -4.82
N TRP A 334 -12.09 16.64 -3.72
CA TRP A 334 -13.02 17.07 -2.67
C TRP A 334 -14.14 17.98 -3.18
N SER A 335 -13.91 18.75 -4.26
CA SER A 335 -14.94 19.59 -4.89
C SER A 335 -15.93 18.84 -5.77
N ASP A 336 -15.60 17.60 -6.17
CA ASP A 336 -16.46 16.79 -7.02
C ASP A 336 -17.51 16.02 -6.22
N VAL A 337 -17.47 16.07 -4.88
CA VAL A 337 -18.30 15.24 -4.01
C VAL A 337 -19.09 15.99 -2.94
N GLU A 338 -20.25 15.45 -2.61
CA GLU A 338 -21.08 15.81 -1.46
C GLU A 338 -20.66 14.93 -0.26
N ILE A 339 -19.66 15.38 0.52
CA ILE A 339 -19.20 14.66 1.72
C ILE A 339 -19.44 15.46 3.01
N ASP A 340 -19.90 14.78 4.05
CA ASP A 340 -20.19 15.41 5.33
C ASP A 340 -18.90 15.78 6.08
N ALA A 341 -18.60 17.07 6.16
CA ALA A 341 -17.45 17.60 6.91
C ALA A 341 -17.58 17.38 8.43
N ALA A 342 -18.78 17.08 8.93
CA ALA A 342 -18.98 16.72 10.33
C ALA A 342 -18.63 15.24 10.64
N CYS A 343 -18.43 14.40 9.62
CA CYS A 343 -17.96 13.03 9.81
C CYS A 343 -16.58 13.01 10.48
N ASP A 344 -16.42 12.19 11.52
CA ASP A 344 -15.17 12.16 12.29
C ASP A 344 -13.97 11.67 11.48
N ALA A 345 -14.16 10.70 10.57
CA ALA A 345 -13.09 10.28 9.68
C ALA A 345 -12.64 11.40 8.74
N VAL A 346 -13.58 12.24 8.26
CA VAL A 346 -13.25 13.41 7.44
C VAL A 346 -12.47 14.43 8.27
N LYS A 347 -12.88 14.72 9.51
CA LYS A 347 -12.15 15.62 10.41
C LYS A 347 -10.73 15.12 10.69
N ILE A 348 -10.57 13.84 11.02
CA ILE A 348 -9.26 13.20 11.28
C ILE A 348 -8.37 13.31 10.03
N ARG A 349 -8.92 13.03 8.85
CA ARG A 349 -8.19 13.18 7.60
C ARG A 349 -7.76 14.63 7.37
N ARG A 350 -8.66 15.60 7.54
CA ARG A 350 -8.33 17.04 7.38
C ARG A 350 -7.29 17.51 8.38
N GLU A 351 -7.34 17.03 9.62
CA GLU A 351 -6.32 17.31 10.63
C GLU A 351 -4.96 16.76 10.21
N MET A 352 -4.91 15.52 9.70
CA MET A 352 -3.69 14.92 9.16
C MET A 352 -3.13 15.76 8.00
N GLU A 353 -3.96 16.15 7.04
CA GLU A 353 -3.56 17.00 5.91
C GLU A 353 -2.99 18.35 6.37
N GLN A 354 -3.60 19.00 7.37
CA GLN A 354 -3.13 20.28 7.89
C GLN A 354 -1.78 20.17 8.63
N ARG A 355 -1.53 19.04 9.29
CA ARG A 355 -0.35 18.84 10.13
C ARG A 355 0.86 18.32 9.35
N PHE A 356 0.63 17.52 8.31
CA PHE A 356 1.68 16.83 7.55
C PHE A 356 1.77 17.22 6.07
N GLY A 357 0.88 18.09 5.59
CA GLY A 357 0.84 18.58 4.21
C GLY A 357 1.82 19.71 3.87
#